data_AF-A0A7X9HIZ7-F1
#
_entry.id   AF-A0A7X9HIZ7-F1
#
_cell.length_a   1.000
_cell.length_b   1.000
_cell.length_c   1.000
_cell.angle_alpha   90.00
_cell.angle_beta   90.00
_cell.angle_gamma   90.00
#
_symmetry.space_group_name_H-M   'P 1'
#
loop_
_entity.id
_entity.type
_entity.pdbx_description
1 polymer ?
#
loop_
_entity_poly.entity_id
_entity_poly.type
_entity_poly.pdbx_seq_one_letter_code
_entity_poly.pdbx_strand_id
1 'polypeptide(L)'
;MVPSGFSPNNDGFNDVWFIPAAQFVRVDVEVFNRWGEKVYSAKNYKNDWDGKYKGKPLGIGTYYYVVTIYAGGKVKTLTGPLTILVQPK
;
A
#
# COMPACT_ATOMS: atom_id res chain seq x y z
N MET A 1 -0.80 -10.08 7.78
CA MET A 1 -1.58 -8.84 8.01
C MET A 1 -1.33 -7.86 6.86
N VAL A 2 -2.27 -6.98 6.57
CA VAL A 2 -2.10 -5.85 5.65
C VAL A 2 -2.35 -4.58 6.47
N PRO A 3 -1.34 -3.72 6.70
CA PRO A 3 -1.53 -2.52 7.49
C PRO A 3 -2.51 -1.55 6.84
N SER A 4 -3.31 -0.89 7.68
CA SER A 4 -4.32 0.07 7.25
C SER A 4 -3.82 1.52 7.23
N GLY A 5 -2.52 1.77 7.41
CA GLY A 5 -1.95 3.10 7.29
C GLY A 5 -0.42 3.14 7.27
N PHE A 6 0.13 4.24 6.77
CA PHE A 6 1.56 4.55 6.73
C PHE A 6 1.78 6.07 6.64
N SER A 7 3.02 6.52 6.89
CA SER A 7 3.38 7.94 7.03
C SER A 7 4.63 8.27 6.20
N PRO A 8 4.51 8.66 4.92
CA PRO A 8 5.66 8.93 4.05
C PRO A 8 6.27 10.33 4.31
N ASN A 9 6.80 10.57 5.52
CA ASN A 9 7.40 11.84 5.94
C ASN A 9 8.94 11.80 5.98
N ASN A 10 9.54 10.68 5.58
CA ASN A 10 10.98 10.43 5.52
C ASN A 10 11.66 10.57 6.89
N ASP A 11 11.00 10.09 7.94
CA ASP A 11 11.54 10.02 9.31
C ASP A 11 12.18 8.66 9.64
N GLY A 12 12.09 7.69 8.72
CA GLY A 12 12.58 6.32 8.88
C GLY A 12 11.54 5.34 9.41
N PHE A 13 10.34 5.79 9.77
CA PHE A 13 9.30 4.98 10.40
C PHE A 13 8.02 4.96 9.55
N ASN A 14 7.70 3.78 9.00
CA ASN A 14 6.50 3.57 8.16
C ASN A 14 6.44 4.51 6.94
N ASP A 15 7.59 4.84 6.35
CA ASP A 15 7.68 5.69 5.16
C ASP A 15 7.08 5.06 3.90
N VAL A 16 6.97 3.73 3.90
CA VAL A 16 6.38 2.94 2.83
C VAL A 16 5.21 2.11 3.34
N TRP A 17 4.27 1.78 2.45
CA TRP A 17 3.22 0.84 2.80
C TRP A 17 3.78 -0.58 2.85
N PHE A 18 4.18 -1.02 4.05
CA PHE A 18 4.86 -2.29 4.26
C PHE A 18 3.87 -3.46 4.44
N ILE A 19 3.92 -4.46 3.58
CA ILE A 19 3.15 -5.70 3.69
C ILE A 19 4.12 -6.86 4.00
N PRO A 20 4.11 -7.45 5.21
CA PRO A 20 5.07 -8.49 5.59
C PRO A 20 5.07 -9.71 4.65
N ALA A 21 3.90 -10.11 4.13
CA ALA A 21 3.79 -11.25 3.22
C ALA A 21 4.59 -11.04 1.90
N ALA A 22 4.76 -9.79 1.46
CA ALA A 22 5.49 -9.47 0.24
C ALA A 22 6.99 -9.81 0.30
N GLN A 23 7.53 -10.07 1.50
CA GLN A 23 8.90 -10.54 1.69
C GLN A 23 9.08 -12.03 1.37
N PHE A 24 8.01 -12.83 1.44
CA PHE A 24 8.11 -14.30 1.38
C PHE A 24 7.38 -14.90 0.19
N VAL A 25 6.35 -14.22 -0.30
CA VAL A 25 5.49 -14.72 -1.37
C VAL A 25 5.16 -13.61 -2.35
N ARG A 26 4.69 -13.98 -3.54
CA ARG A 26 4.23 -12.98 -4.50
C ARG A 26 2.98 -12.31 -3.94
N VAL A 27 3.04 -10.98 -3.88
CA VAL A 27 1.91 -10.12 -3.54
C VAL A 27 1.73 -9.11 -4.67
N ASP A 28 0.53 -9.06 -5.25
CA ASP A 28 0.14 -8.00 -6.17
C ASP A 28 -0.73 -7.00 -5.41
N VAL A 29 -0.56 -5.71 -5.66
CA VAL A 29 -1.29 -4.63 -4.97
C VAL A 29 -1.88 -3.64 -5.97
N GLU A 30 -3.05 -3.12 -5.64
CA GLU A 30 -3.68 -1.98 -6.28
C GLU A 30 -4.23 -1.05 -5.19
N VAL A 31 -4.11 0.26 -5.40
CA VAL A 31 -4.61 1.29 -4.47
C VAL A 31 -5.44 2.31 -5.24
N PHE A 32 -6.59 2.66 -4.68
CA PHE A 32 -7.58 3.54 -5.26
C PHE A 32 -7.85 4.72 -4.34
N ASN A 33 -8.08 5.90 -4.92
CA ASN A 33 -8.61 7.03 -4.17
C ASN A 33 -10.12 6.87 -3.90
N ARG A 34 -10.69 7.80 -3.13
CA ARG A 34 -12.11 7.76 -2.74
C ARG A 34 -13.11 7.83 -3.90
N TRP A 35 -12.66 8.21 -5.10
CA TRP A 35 -13.49 8.30 -6.29
C TRP A 35 -13.35 7.06 -7.19
N GLY A 36 -12.60 6.04 -6.74
CA GLY A 36 -12.39 4.80 -7.49
C GLY A 36 -11.29 4.90 -8.55
N GLU A 37 -10.56 6.01 -8.64
CA GLU A 37 -9.40 6.10 -9.54
C GLU A 37 -8.23 5.33 -8.92
N LYS A 38 -7.61 4.47 -9.72
CA LYS A 38 -6.39 3.77 -9.33
C LYS A 38 -5.20 4.73 -9.29
N VAL A 39 -4.61 4.87 -8.12
CA VAL A 39 -3.47 5.76 -7.85
C VAL A 39 -2.15 5.02 -7.69
N TYR A 40 -2.19 3.70 -7.50
CA TYR A 40 -0.99 2.87 -7.48
C TYR A 40 -1.30 1.43 -7.85
N SER A 41 -0.32 0.74 -8.46
CA SER A 41 -0.36 -0.70 -8.62
C SER A 41 1.02 -1.27 -8.80
N ALA A 42 1.28 -2.44 -8.23
CA ALA A 42 2.49 -3.21 -8.47
C ALA A 42 2.20 -4.70 -8.48
N LYS A 43 2.81 -5.40 -9.44
CA LYS A 43 2.91 -6.87 -9.42
C LYS A 43 4.17 -7.26 -8.66
N ASN A 44 4.10 -8.32 -7.86
CA ASN A 44 5.22 -8.75 -7.03
C ASN A 44 5.81 -7.60 -6.19
N TYR A 45 4.91 -6.87 -5.52
CA TYR A 45 5.17 -5.67 -4.73
C TYR A 45 6.37 -5.85 -3.78
N LYS A 46 7.21 -4.82 -3.68
CA LYS A 46 8.50 -4.88 -2.97
C LYS A 46 8.58 -4.06 -1.70
N ASN A 47 7.44 -3.62 -1.17
CA ASN A 47 7.37 -2.71 -0.02
C ASN A 47 8.15 -1.41 -0.30
N ASP A 48 7.97 -0.86 -1.50
CA ASP A 48 8.72 0.29 -2.02
C ASP A 48 7.82 1.49 -2.32
N TRP A 49 6.52 1.40 -2.06
CA TRP A 49 5.60 2.51 -2.33
C TRP A 49 5.55 3.49 -1.17
N ASP A 50 5.93 4.73 -1.47
CA ASP A 50 6.01 5.88 -0.57
C ASP A 50 4.79 6.80 -0.66
N GLY A 51 3.66 6.31 -1.19
CA GLY A 51 2.45 7.11 -1.32
C GLY A 51 2.50 8.17 -2.43
N LYS A 52 3.40 8.05 -3.41
CA LYS A 52 3.39 8.91 -4.61
C LYS A 52 2.52 8.37 -5.73
N TYR A 53 1.88 9.27 -6.47
CA TYR A 53 1.19 9.02 -7.73
C TYR A 53 1.68 10.02 -8.78
N LYS A 54 2.11 9.53 -9.95
CA LYS A 54 2.67 10.35 -11.04
C LYS A 54 3.79 11.30 -10.56
N GLY A 55 4.66 10.80 -9.69
CA GLY A 55 5.79 11.54 -9.12
C GLY A 55 5.43 12.55 -8.03
N LYS A 56 4.15 12.72 -7.68
CA LYS A 56 3.70 13.65 -6.65
C LYS A 56 3.19 12.91 -5.41
N PRO A 57 3.45 13.40 -4.19
CA PRO A 57 2.85 12.83 -2.98
C PRO A 57 1.32 12.86 -3.08
N LEU A 58 0.69 11.77 -2.69
CA LEU A 58 -0.75 11.73 -2.47
C LEU A 58 -1.11 12.55 -1.23
N GLY A 59 -2.31 13.14 -1.26
CA GLY A 59 -2.81 13.89 -0.12
C GLY A 59 -3.12 12.98 1.07
N ILE A 60 -3.02 13.54 2.28
CA ILE A 60 -3.48 12.89 3.51
C ILE A 60 -4.96 12.49 3.35
N GLY A 61 -5.28 11.27 3.73
CA GLY A 61 -6.66 10.77 3.68
C GLY A 61 -6.75 9.27 3.55
N THR A 62 -8.00 8.81 3.39
CA THR A 62 -8.32 7.39 3.20
C THR A 62 -8.34 7.03 1.72
N TYR A 63 -7.61 5.98 1.40
CA TYR A 63 -7.55 5.26 0.14
C TYR A 63 -8.09 3.85 0.36
N TYR A 64 -8.16 3.06 -0.70
CA TYR A 64 -8.67 1.69 -0.65
C TYR A 64 -7.71 0.76 -1.37
N TYR A 65 -7.38 -0.36 -0.76
CA TYR A 65 -6.49 -1.34 -1.36
C TYR A 65 -7.24 -2.57 -1.87
N VAL A 66 -6.65 -3.20 -2.89
CA VAL A 66 -6.84 -4.60 -3.25
C VAL A 66 -5.47 -5.26 -3.21
N VAL A 67 -5.32 -6.31 -2.41
CA VAL A 67 -4.07 -7.05 -2.22
C VAL A 67 -4.33 -8.51 -2.57
N THR A 68 -3.59 -9.05 -3.53
CA THR A 68 -3.68 -10.46 -3.95
C THR A 68 -2.40 -11.18 -3.57
N ILE A 69 -2.54 -12.22 -2.75
CA ILE A 69 -1.43 -13.02 -2.21
C ILE A 69 -1.44 -14.40 -2.88
N TYR A 70 -0.30 -14.80 -3.43
CA TYR A 70 -0.09 -16.10 -4.08
C TYR A 70 0.85 -16.94 -3.23
N ALA A 71 0.33 -17.94 -2.52
CA ALA A 71 1.11 -18.76 -1.59
C ALA A 71 0.68 -20.24 -1.64
N GLY A 72 1.63 -21.15 -1.84
CA GLY A 72 1.38 -22.60 -1.80
C GLY A 72 0.30 -23.07 -2.79
N GLY A 73 0.27 -22.51 -4.00
CA GLY A 73 -0.75 -22.81 -5.02
C GLY A 73 -2.13 -22.19 -4.76
N LYS A 74 -2.32 -21.45 -3.66
CA LYS A 74 -3.56 -20.75 -3.33
C LYS A 74 -3.45 -19.26 -3.64
N VAL A 75 -4.58 -18.66 -3.98
CA VAL A 75 -4.73 -17.21 -4.18
C VAL A 75 -5.71 -16.68 -3.14
N LYS A 76 -5.31 -15.62 -2.43
CA LYS A 76 -6.17 -14.92 -1.47
C LYS A 76 -6.20 -13.44 -1.80
N THR A 77 -7.39 -12.87 -1.91
CA THR A 77 -7.59 -11.43 -2.09
C THR A 77 -8.06 -10.79 -0.78
N LEU A 78 -7.48 -9.65 -0.44
CA LEU A 78 -7.82 -8.82 0.71
C LEU A 78 -8.14 -7.41 0.22
N THR A 79 -9.15 -6.79 0.83
CA THR A 79 -9.55 -5.41 0.52
C THR A 79 -9.79 -4.65 1.81
N GLY A 80 -9.56 -3.34 1.78
CA GLY A 80 -9.80 -2.51 2.95
C GLY A 80 -9.33 -1.07 2.78
N PRO A 81 -9.56 -0.23 3.80
CA PRO A 81 -9.06 1.13 3.82
C PRO A 81 -7.54 1.17 4.04
N LEU A 82 -6.90 2.18 3.45
CA LEU A 82 -5.51 2.55 3.65
C LEU A 82 -5.42 4.05 3.94
N THR A 83 -4.97 4.41 5.12
CA THR A 83 -4.81 5.82 5.52
C THR A 83 -3.38 6.29 5.27
N ILE A 84 -3.24 7.35 4.47
CA ILE A 84 -1.98 8.12 4.38
C ILE A 84 -2.11 9.28 5.35
N LEU A 85 -1.19 9.39 6.30
CA LEU A 85 -1.13 10.48 7.27
C LEU A 85 0.28 11.07 7.35
N VAL A 86 0.39 12.25 7.94
CA VAL A 86 1.67 12.80 8.38
C VAL A 86 1.63 12.80 9.89
N GLN A 87 2.58 12.10 10.53
CA GLN A 87 2.76 12.21 11.98
C GLN A 87 3.38 13.58 12.29
N PRO A 88 2.87 14.32 13.28
CA PRO A 88 3.60 15.46 13.83
C PRO A 88 4.94 14.98 14.38
N LYS A 89 5.99 15.78 14.18
CA LYS A 89 7.30 15.56 14.79
C LYS A 89 7.24 15.64 16.31
#